data_AF-A0A352NKW4-F1
#
_entry.id   AF-A0A352NKW4-F1
#
_cell.length_a   1.000
_cell.length_b   1.000
_cell.length_c   1.000
_cell.angle_alpha   90.00
_cell.angle_beta   90.00
_cell.angle_gamma   90.00
#
_symmetry.space_group_name_H-M   'P 1'
#
loop_
_entity.id
_entity.type
_entity.pdbx_description
1 polymer ?
#
loop_
_entity_poly.entity_id
_entity_poly.type
_entity_poly.pdbx_seq_one_letter_code
_entity_poly.pdbx_strand_id
1 'polypeptide(L)' 'MIVTEKGKYKLLKDLKTRNSIGVGIIPEGTVIKITQIDNIYHKVIGPELMGWMYWDLPVEKEG' A
#
# COMPACT_ATOMS: atom_id res chain seq x y z
N MET A 1 3.62 -0.98 -17.06
CA MET A 1 2.98 0.35 -17.21
C MET A 1 2.63 0.79 -15.81
N ILE A 2 3.19 1.90 -15.35
CA ILE A 2 2.86 2.48 -14.05
C ILE A 2 1.64 3.36 -14.28
N VAL A 3 0.52 3.01 -13.68
CA VAL A 3 -0.71 3.82 -13.70
C VAL A 3 -0.76 4.64 -12.42
N THR A 4 -0.93 5.94 -12.53
CA THR A 4 -1.15 6.82 -11.38
C THR A 4 -2.62 6.73 -10.96
N GLU A 5 -3.03 5.64 -10.33
CA GLU A 5 -4.31 5.61 -9.62
C GLU A 5 -4.11 6.19 -8.23
N LYS A 6 -4.90 7.21 -7.89
CA LYS A 6 -4.91 7.86 -6.57
C LYS A 6 -6.18 7.44 -5.84
N GLY A 7 -6.06 6.45 -4.96
CA GLY A 7 -7.15 5.96 -4.12
C GLY A 7 -6.77 5.96 -2.64
N LYS A 8 -7.75 6.20 -1.76
CA LYS A 8 -7.61 5.98 -0.32
C LYS A 8 -8.16 4.61 0.01
N TYR A 9 -7.43 3.88 0.83
CA TYR A 9 -7.82 2.54 1.21
C TYR A 9 -7.58 2.35 2.70
N LYS A 10 -8.52 1.73 3.39
CA LYS A 10 -8.41 1.46 4.82
C LYS A 10 -7.89 0.05 5.03
N LEU A 11 -6.90 -0.10 5.90
CA LEU A 11 -6.37 -1.41 6.27
C LEU A 11 -7.37 -2.20 7.12
N LEU A 12 -7.60 -3.45 6.74
CA LEU A 12 -8.46 -4.41 7.42
C LEU A 12 -7.72 -5.26 8.45
N LYS A 13 -6.38 -5.24 8.43
CA LYS A 13 -5.51 -5.87 9.42
C LYS A 13 -4.16 -5.18 9.44
N ASP A 14 -3.37 -5.43 10.49
CA ASP A 14 -1.99 -4.97 10.59
C ASP A 14 -1.18 -5.38 9.35
N LEU A 15 -0.55 -4.39 8.72
CA LEU A 15 0.26 -4.58 7.54
C LEU A 15 1.75 -4.50 7.90
N LYS A 16 2.44 -5.62 7.76
CA LYS A 16 3.91 -5.65 7.87
C LYS A 16 4.51 -5.10 6.59
N THR A 17 5.31 -4.06 6.71
CA THR A 17 6.02 -3.44 5.59
C THR A 17 7.51 -3.65 5.78
N ARG A 18 8.26 -3.87 4.69
CA ARG A 18 9.71 -4.04 4.75
C ARG A 18 10.35 -3.25 3.64
N ASN A 19 11.43 -2.54 3.97
CA ASN A 19 12.30 -1.91 2.99
C ASN A 19 13.77 -2.21 3.31
N SER A 20 14.69 -1.56 2.59
CA SER A 20 16.13 -1.71 2.81
C SER A 20 16.62 -1.19 4.16
N ILE A 21 15.82 -0.39 4.86
CA ILE A 21 16.17 0.29 6.11
C ILE A 21 15.60 -0.47 7.33
N GLY A 22 14.50 -1.21 7.18
CA GLY A 22 13.93 -2.01 8.26
C GLY A 22 12.57 -2.64 7.97
N VAL A 23 11.95 -3.13 9.04
CA VAL A 23 10.57 -3.64 9.06
C VAL A 23 9.71 -2.66 9.87
N GLY A 24 8.58 -2.28 9.32
CA GLY A 24 7.54 -1.50 9.98
C GLY A 24 6.23 -2.26 10.05
N ILE A 25 5.33 -1.80 10.92
CA ILE A 25 3.96 -2.28 11.01
C ILE A 25 3.04 -1.07 10.86
N ILE A 26 2.13 -1.12 9.89
CA ILE A 26 1.05 -0.16 9.73
C ILE A 26 -0.19 -0.77 10.41
N PRO A 27 -0.75 -0.13 11.45
CA PRO A 27 -1.87 -0.68 12.20
C PRO A 27 -3.13 -0.88 11.35
N GLU A 28 -3.95 -1.87 11.73
CA GLU A 28 -5.33 -2.01 11.27
C GLU A 28 -6.12 -0.70 11.41
N GLY A 29 -6.99 -0.43 10.45
CA GLY A 29 -7.82 0.78 10.39
C GLY A 29 -7.10 2.02 9.87
N THR A 30 -5.78 1.96 9.65
CA THR A 30 -5.04 3.06 9.04
C THR A 30 -5.46 3.24 7.59
N VAL A 31 -5.71 4.49 7.21
CA VAL A 31 -5.98 4.86 5.81
C VAL A 31 -4.66 5.07 5.10
N ILE A 32 -4.40 4.25 4.09
CA ILE A 32 -3.25 4.38 3.20
C ILE A 32 -3.68 5.00 1.88
N LYS A 33 -2.80 5.80 1.27
CA LYS A 33 -3.04 6.39 -0.03
C LYS A 33 -2.20 5.68 -1.07
N ILE A 34 -2.83 4.96 -1.98
CA ILE A 34 -2.13 4.45 -3.17
C ILE A 34 -2.01 5.58 -4.17
N THR A 35 -0.80 5.81 -4.66
CA THR A 35 -0.49 6.90 -5.61
C THR A 35 -0.03 6.41 -6.97
N GLN A 36 0.53 5.19 -7.01
CA GLN A 36 0.92 4.53 -8.24
C GLN A 36 0.68 3.02 -8.10
N ILE A 37 0.30 2.42 -9.22
CA ILE A 37 0.09 0.99 -9.39
C ILE A 37 0.96 0.52 -10.55
N ASP A 38 1.78 -0.48 -10.30
CA ASP A 38 2.54 -1.21 -11.29
C ASP A 38 1.85 -2.54 -11.60
N ASN A 39 1.14 -2.57 -12.73
CA ASN A 39 0.43 -3.76 -13.19
C ASN A 39 1.36 -4.86 -13.73
N ILE A 40 2.64 -4.58 -14.03
CA ILE A 40 3.58 -5.60 -14.53
C ILE A 40 4.09 -6.45 -13.37
N TYR A 41 4.48 -5.78 -12.28
CA TYR A 41 5.01 -6.46 -11.10
C TYR A 41 3.98 -6.66 -9.99
N HIS A 42 2.73 -6.25 -10.21
CA HIS A 42 1.63 -6.32 -9.26
C HIS A 42 1.95 -5.60 -7.95
N LYS A 43 2.48 -4.38 -8.07
CA LYS A 43 2.91 -3.57 -6.92
C LYS A 43 2.19 -2.24 -6.84
N VAL A 44 2.10 -1.70 -5.65
CA VAL A 44 1.57 -0.38 -5.34
C VAL A 44 2.53 0.38 -4.46
N ILE A 45 2.46 1.70 -4.51
CA ILE A 45 3.22 2.59 -3.63
C ILE A 45 2.36 3.76 -3.16
N GLY A 46 2.62 4.17 -1.93
CA GLY A 46 1.95 5.24 -1.22
C GLY A 46 2.92 5.88 -0.22
N PRO A 47 2.62 7.09 0.27
CA PRO A 47 3.46 7.75 1.27
C PRO A 47 3.48 7.02 2.62
N GLU A 48 2.40 6.34 2.99
CA GLU A 48 2.33 5.52 4.20
C GLU A 48 3.01 4.16 4.01
N LEU A 49 3.12 3.71 2.75
CA LEU A 49 3.83 2.47 2.43
C LEU A 49 5.33 2.75 2.45
N MET A 50 6.09 1.97 3.23
CA MET A 50 7.56 2.12 3.34
C MET A 50 8.34 1.76 2.05
N GLY A 51 7.65 1.60 0.91
CA GLY A 51 8.19 1.25 -0.39
C GLY A 51 7.13 0.65 -1.30
N TRP A 52 7.58 0.04 -2.40
CA TRP A 52 6.71 -0.75 -3.28
C TRP A 52 6.27 -2.02 -2.58
N MET A 53 4.96 -2.24 -2.50
CA MET A 53 4.35 -3.41 -1.89
C MET A 53 3.51 -4.16 -2.91
N TYR A 54 3.34 -5.47 -2.73
CA TYR A 54 2.40 -6.20 -3.58
C TYR A 54 0.98 -5.63 -3.41
N TRP A 55 0.22 -5.57 -4.49
CA TRP A 55 -1.13 -4.98 -4.52
C TRP A 55 -2.18 -5.80 -3.75
N ASP A 56 -1.83 -6.99 -3.28
CA ASP A 56 -2.67 -7.90 -2.48
C ASP A 56 -2.62 -7.46 -1.01
N LEU A 57 -3.00 -6.20 -0.80
CA LEU A 57 -3.06 -5.60 0.52
C LEU A 57 -4.43 -5.91 1.14
N PRO A 58 -4.48 -6.17 2.46
CA PRO A 58 -5.73 -6.37 3.17
C PRO A 58 -6.44 -5.03 3.36
N VAL A 59 -6.97 -4.46 2.29
CA VAL A 59 -7.55 -3.12 2.29
C VAL A 59 -8.95 -3.10 1.69
N GLU A 60 -9.78 -2.17 2.18
CA GLU A 60 -11.03 -1.79 1.51
C GLU A 60 -10.89 -0.38 0.92
N LYS A 61 -11.55 -0.13 -0.22
CA LYS A 61 -11.56 1.21 -0.81
C LYS A 61 -12.40 2.13 0.08
N GLU A 62 -11.79 3.20 0.57
CA GLU A 62 -12.49 4.24 1.31
C GLU A 62 -13.22 5.14 0.28
N GLY A 63 -14.55 5.19 0.39
CA GLY A 63 -15.46 5.82 -0.57
C GLY A 63 -15.36 7.34 -0.64
#